data_AF-A0A164JV17-F1
#
_entry.id   AF-A0A164JV17-F1
#
_cell.length_a   1.000
_cell.length_b   1.000
_cell.length_c   1.000
_cell.angle_alpha   90.00
_cell.angle_beta   90.00
_cell.angle_gamma   90.00
#
_symmetry.space_group_name_H-M   'P 1'
#
loop_
_entity.id
_entity.type
_entity.pdbx_description
1 polymer ?
#
loop_
_entity_poly.entity_id
_entity_poly.type
_entity_poly.pdbx_seq_one_letter_code
_entity_poly.pdbx_strand_id
1 'polypeptide(L)'
;MKFYPYAQKTTLVLAAKKILNKVVNHNLVTKPDWFFYRNPLGKVPCLEFDGKLIFESLITANYLDEVYPSPYLLNSTDPFCKAQDRILIEMSNVFP
;
A
#
# COMPACT_ATOMS: atom_id res chain seq x y z
N MET A 1 -5.69 7.56 -10.92
CA MET A 1 -5.33 8.98 -10.66
C MET A 1 -4.04 9.00 -9.86
N LYS A 2 -3.02 9.75 -10.30
CA LYS A 2 -1.64 9.70 -9.77
C LYS A 2 -1.47 10.27 -8.33
N PHE A 3 -2.46 11.00 -7.83
CA PHE A 3 -2.32 11.87 -6.66
C PHE A 3 -3.05 11.39 -5.40
N TYR A 4 -3.51 10.14 -5.35
CA TYR A 4 -4.24 9.64 -4.17
C TYR A 4 -3.26 9.23 -3.06
N PRO A 5 -3.28 9.88 -1.87
CA PRO A 5 -2.23 9.72 -0.86
C PRO A 5 -2.13 8.28 -0.32
N TYR A 6 -3.26 7.60 -0.15
CA TYR A 6 -3.26 6.21 0.29
C TYR A 6 -2.58 5.27 -0.73
N ALA A 7 -2.75 5.50 -2.02
CA ALA A 7 -2.06 4.73 -3.06
C ALA A 7 -0.55 5.05 -3.14
N GLN A 8 -0.16 6.26 -2.71
CA GLN A 8 1.25 6.65 -2.65
C GLN A 8 2.02 5.85 -1.60
N LYS A 9 1.40 5.42 -0.49
CA LYS A 9 2.07 4.57 0.53
C LYS A 9 2.67 3.32 -0.11
N THR A 10 1.89 2.56 -0.88
CA THR A 10 2.34 1.35 -1.59
C THR A 10 3.37 1.70 -2.68
N THR A 11 3.13 2.77 -3.44
CA THR A 11 4.02 3.19 -4.54
C THR A 11 5.40 3.61 -4.02
N LEU A 12 5.46 4.26 -2.86
CA LEU A 12 6.71 4.65 -2.21
C LEU A 12 7.52 3.44 -1.76
N VAL A 13 6.88 2.42 -1.18
CA VAL A 13 7.56 1.16 -0.81
C VAL A 13 8.13 0.46 -2.04
N LEU A 14 7.34 0.35 -3.12
CA LEU A 14 7.80 -0.22 -4.39
C LEU A 14 9.03 0.51 -4.93
N ALA A 15 9.00 1.86 -4.91
CA ALA A 15 10.09 2.70 -5.39
C ALA A 15 11.34 2.58 -4.51
N ALA A 16 11.19 2.65 -3.18
CA ALA A 16 12.29 2.57 -2.24
C ALA A 16 13.00 1.21 -2.29
N LYS A 17 12.26 0.13 -2.51
CA LYS A 17 12.80 -1.22 -2.69
C LYS A 17 13.24 -1.54 -4.12
N LYS A 18 13.04 -0.62 -5.07
CA LYS A 18 13.36 -0.79 -6.50
C LYS A 18 12.70 -2.03 -7.12
N ILE A 19 11.47 -2.33 -6.68
CA ILE A 19 10.70 -3.48 -7.19
C ILE A 19 10.14 -3.11 -8.57
N LEU A 20 10.43 -3.93 -9.58
CA LEU A 20 9.84 -3.77 -10.90
C LEU A 20 8.32 -3.97 -10.80
N ASN A 21 7.56 -2.97 -11.21
CA ASN A 21 6.09 -2.99 -11.09
C ASN A 21 5.44 -2.25 -12.26
N LYS A 22 4.16 -2.57 -12.51
CA LYS A 22 3.32 -1.87 -13.47
C LYS A 22 2.20 -1.15 -12.72
N VAL A 23 2.21 0.18 -12.75
CA VAL A 23 1.14 0.99 -12.17
C VAL A 23 0.00 1.15 -13.17
N VAL A 24 -1.19 0.64 -12.84
CA VAL A 24 -2.40 0.83 -13.63
C VAL A 24 -3.27 1.91 -12.99
N ASN A 25 -3.37 3.07 -13.65
CA ASN A 25 -4.20 4.18 -13.22
C ASN A 25 -5.59 4.10 -13.86
N HIS A 26 -6.64 4.35 -13.08
CA HIS A 26 -8.00 4.56 -13.56
C HIS A 26 -8.64 5.80 -12.93
N ASN A 27 -9.80 6.21 -13.42
CA ASN A 27 -10.59 7.31 -12.88
C ASN A 27 -11.28 6.88 -11.58
N LEU A 28 -11.09 7.64 -10.50
CA LEU A 28 -11.64 7.31 -9.17
C LEU A 28 -13.11 7.75 -9.01
N VAL A 29 -13.58 8.67 -9.84
CA VAL A 29 -14.99 9.09 -9.90
C VAL A 29 -15.78 8.08 -10.74
N THR A 30 -15.32 7.86 -11.97
CA THR A 30 -15.92 6.91 -12.92
C THR A 30 -15.09 5.63 -12.93
N LYS A 31 -15.33 4.76 -11.95
CA LYS A 31 -14.55 3.52 -11.78
C LYS A 31 -15.01 2.49 -12.81
N PRO A 32 -14.08 1.79 -13.50
CA PRO A 32 -14.46 0.75 -14.44
C PRO A 32 -14.93 -0.51 -13.69
N ASP A 33 -15.91 -1.22 -14.24
CA ASP A 33 -16.53 -2.40 -13.59
C ASP A 33 -15.52 -3.48 -13.22
N TRP A 34 -14.50 -3.68 -14.06
CA TRP A 34 -13.47 -4.69 -13.82
C TRP A 34 -12.73 -4.47 -12.50
N PHE A 35 -12.67 -3.23 -12.00
CA PHE A 35 -11.94 -2.92 -10.78
C PHE A 35 -12.62 -3.46 -9.53
N PHE A 36 -13.94 -3.61 -9.54
CA PHE A 36 -14.69 -4.17 -8.40
C PHE A 36 -14.41 -5.66 -8.20
N TYR A 37 -14.02 -6.40 -9.26
CA TYR A 37 -13.50 -7.76 -9.12
C TYR A 37 -12.10 -7.82 -8.49
N ARG A 38 -11.36 -6.69 -8.49
CA ARG A 38 -10.03 -6.59 -7.89
C ARG A 38 -10.09 -6.11 -6.44
N ASN A 39 -10.89 -5.07 -6.18
CA ASN A 39 -11.22 -4.61 -4.84
C ASN A 39 -12.74 -4.37 -4.74
N PRO A 40 -13.49 -5.20 -4.00
CA PRO A 40 -14.93 -5.03 -3.83
C PRO A 40 -15.33 -3.68 -3.23
N LEU A 41 -14.44 -3.04 -2.46
CA LEU A 41 -14.67 -1.71 -1.89
C LEU A 41 -14.51 -0.58 -2.90
N GLY A 42 -14.00 -0.88 -4.11
CA GLY A 42 -13.72 0.12 -5.14
C GLY A 42 -12.68 1.16 -4.72
N LYS A 43 -11.82 0.86 -3.75
CA LYS A 43 -10.78 1.78 -3.25
C LYS A 43 -9.41 1.41 -3.78
N VAL A 44 -8.53 2.41 -3.86
CA VAL A 44 -7.10 2.21 -4.15
C VAL A 44 -6.28 2.44 -2.88
N PRO A 45 -5.13 1.76 -2.72
CA PRO A 45 -4.46 0.87 -3.67
C PRO A 45 -5.02 -0.56 -3.68
N CYS A 46 -4.74 -1.26 -4.79
CA CYS A 46 -4.89 -2.71 -4.93
C CYS A 46 -3.59 -3.24 -5.56
N LEU A 47 -3.00 -4.24 -4.92
CA LEU A 47 -1.79 -4.94 -5.33
C LEU A 47 -2.18 -6.33 -5.83
N GLU A 48 -1.73 -6.67 -7.04
CA GLU A 48 -1.78 -8.03 -7.56
C GLU A 48 -0.36 -8.60 -7.55
N PHE A 49 -0.15 -9.68 -6.81
CA PHE A 49 1.14 -10.34 -6.67
C PHE A 49 0.94 -11.86 -6.70
N ASP A 50 1.62 -12.55 -7.62
CA ASP A 50 1.44 -14.00 -7.86
C ASP A 50 -0.04 -14.43 -8.01
N GLY A 51 -0.83 -13.63 -8.73
CA GLY A 51 -2.26 -13.87 -8.96
C GLY A 51 -3.16 -13.63 -7.74
N LYS A 52 -2.59 -13.19 -6.61
CA LYS A 52 -3.32 -12.86 -5.38
C LYS A 52 -3.56 -11.37 -5.30
N LEU A 53 -4.75 -11.00 -4.83
CA LEU A 53 -5.16 -9.62 -4.67
C LEU A 53 -5.07 -9.20 -3.21
N ILE A 54 -4.45 -8.05 -2.98
CA ILE A 54 -4.28 -7.44 -1.66
C ILE A 54 -4.70 -5.98 -1.78
N PHE A 55 -5.52 -5.50 -0.86
CA PHE A 55 -5.98 -4.12 -0.82
C PHE A 55 -5.79 -3.53 0.59
N GLU A 56 -6.11 -2.25 0.76
CA GLU A 56 -5.71 -1.39 1.89
C GLU A 56 -4.25 -0.91 1.83
N SER A 57 -4.05 0.39 2.02
CA SER A 57 -2.76 1.03 1.78
C SER A 57 -1.66 0.57 2.72
N LEU A 58 -1.97 0.36 4.00
CA LEU A 58 -0.97 -0.10 4.98
C LEU A 58 -0.71 -1.60 4.85
N ILE A 59 -1.74 -2.38 4.52
CA ILE A 59 -1.59 -3.83 4.34
C ILE A 59 -0.72 -4.13 3.12
N THR A 60 -1.01 -3.49 1.98
CA THR A 60 -0.19 -3.64 0.76
C THR A 60 1.25 -3.17 0.97
N ALA A 61 1.46 -2.07 1.70
CA ALA A 61 2.79 -1.56 2.03
C ALA A 61 3.58 -2.54 2.93
N ASN A 62 2.98 -3.04 4.01
CA ASN A 62 3.61 -4.02 4.90
C ASN A 62 3.89 -5.34 4.20
N TYR A 63 2.96 -5.84 3.39
CA TYR A 63 3.15 -7.06 2.62
C TYR A 63 4.40 -7.00 1.73
N LEU A 64 4.61 -5.88 1.03
CA LEU A 64 5.81 -5.68 0.22
C LEU A 64 7.09 -5.57 1.07
N ASP A 65 6.99 -5.03 2.29
CA ASP A 65 8.11 -4.98 3.23
C ASP A 65 8.51 -6.36 3.76
N GLU A 66 7.53 -7.24 3.98
CA GLU A 66 7.74 -8.62 4.42
C GLU A 66 8.26 -9.53 3.29
N VAL A 67 7.70 -9.42 2.08
CA VAL A 67 8.14 -10.21 0.91
C VAL A 67 9.56 -9.82 0.48
N TYR A 68 9.92 -8.54 0.60
CA TYR A 68 11.23 -8.01 0.22
C TYR A 68 11.94 -7.40 1.43
N PRO A 69 12.50 -8.22 2.35
CA PRO A 69 13.00 -7.75 3.64
C PRO A 69 14.27 -6.89 3.57
N SER A 70 14.92 -6.74 2.41
CA SER A 70 16.13 -5.93 2.24
C SER A 70 15.91 -4.79 1.25
N PRO A 71 16.01 -3.51 1.68
CA PRO A 71 16.10 -3.04 3.07
C PRO A 71 14.75 -3.15 3.81
N TYR A 72 14.76 -3.37 5.13
CA TYR A 72 13.56 -3.23 5.97
C TYR A 72 13.20 -1.74 6.09
N LEU A 73 12.00 -1.36 5.64
CA LEU A 73 11.60 0.04 5.55
C LEU A 73 10.53 0.44 6.57
N LEU A 74 9.58 -0.45 6.86
CA LEU A 74 8.37 -0.08 7.62
C LEU A 74 8.32 -0.68 9.02
N ASN A 75 9.02 -1.79 9.23
CA ASN A 75 8.97 -2.50 10.50
C ASN A 75 10.36 -2.52 11.10
N SER A 76 10.57 -1.69 12.13
CA SER A 76 11.74 -1.84 13.00
C SER A 76 11.82 -3.28 13.52
N THR A 77 13.03 -3.81 13.62
CA THR A 77 13.29 -5.12 14.24
C THR A 77 13.11 -5.05 15.75
N ASP A 78 13.15 -3.86 16.35
CA ASP A 78 12.84 -3.64 17.76
C ASP A 78 11.31 -3.58 17.98
N PRO A 79 10.72 -4.43 18.85
CA PRO A 79 9.28 -4.47 19.07
C PRO A 79 8.68 -3.16 19.59
N PHE A 80 9.40 -2.39 20.41
CA PHE A 80 8.91 -1.15 20.97
C PHE A 80 8.87 -0.04 19.92
N CYS A 81 9.97 0.15 19.18
CA CYS A 81 10.02 1.09 18.05
C CYS A 81 8.94 0.75 17.00
N LYS A 82 8.76 -0.54 16.69
CA LYS A 82 7.69 -1.00 15.78
C LYS A 82 6.29 -0.62 16.28
N ALA A 83 6.04 -0.67 17.58
CA ALA A 83 4.78 -0.21 18.15
C ALA A 83 4.63 1.31 18.05
N GLN A 84 5.70 2.08 18.28
CA GLN A 84 5.70 3.54 18.13
C GLN A 84 5.43 3.97 16.68
N ASP A 85 6.05 3.31 15.70
CA ASP A 85 5.83 3.56 14.27
C ASP A 85 4.36 3.33 13.89
N ARG A 86 3.76 2.26 14.41
CA ARG A 86 2.33 1.96 14.19
C ARG A 86 1.42 2.98 14.84
N ILE A 87 1.72 3.44 16.06
CA ILE A 87 0.96 4.52 16.72
C ILE A 87 1.01 5.79 15.88
N LEU A 88 2.19 6.18 15.37
CA LEU A 88 2.33 7.36 14.52
C LEU A 88 1.49 7.26 13.25
N ILE A 89 1.49 6.09 12.62
CA ILE A 89 0.65 5.81 11.44
C ILE A 89 -0.83 5.93 11.79
N GLU A 90 -1.28 5.37 12.91
CA GLU A 90 -2.70 5.47 13.31
C GLU A 90 -3.10 6.91 13.65
N MET A 91 -2.23 7.66 14.33
CA MET A 91 -2.46 9.08 14.58
C MET A 91 -2.58 9.87 13.27
N SER A 92 -1.82 9.51 12.23
CA SER A 92 -1.93 10.15 10.91
C SER A 92 -3.29 9.95 10.24
N ASN A 93 -4.04 8.91 10.60
CA ASN A 93 -5.39 8.67 10.08
C ASN A 93 -6.45 9.56 10.76
N VAL A 94 -6.12 10.19 11.90
CA VAL A 94 -7.03 11.05 12.68
C VAL A 94 -7.00 12.50 12.21
N PHE A 95 -5.88 12.94 11.62
CA PHE A 95 -5.75 14.29 11.10
C PHE A 95 -6.31 14.38 9.66
N PRO A 96 -7.19 15.35 9.36
CA PRO A 96 -7.84 15.49 8.06
C PRO A 96 -6.88 15.90 6.93
#